data_AF-A0AAW7WDM8-F1
#
_entry.id   AF-A0AAW7WDM8-F1
#
_cell.length_a   1.000
_cell.length_b   1.000
_cell.length_c   1.000
_cell.angle_alpha   90.00
_cell.angle_beta   90.00
_cell.angle_gamma   90.00
#
_symmetry.space_group_name_H-M   'P 1'
#
loop_
_entity.id
_entity.type
_entity.pdbx_description
1 polymer ?
#
loop_
_entity_poly.entity_id
_entity_poly.type
_entity_poly.pdbx_seq_one_letter_code
_entity_poly.pdbx_strand_id
1 'polypeptide(L)'
;MSLLVRLRELHRSVAPVVLAPLLVTVFSGVSYRLARDWFGASREQVHWLMVVHEGEWLGSTLEPVVVLLNAIGLLWMLITGIGLLMEQWRRKVHS
;
A
#
# COMPACT_ATOMS: atom_id res chain seq x y z
N MET A 1 5.46 18.16 -22.93
CA MET A 1 5.78 17.76 -21.54
C MET A 1 6.75 16.60 -21.57
N SER A 2 7.81 16.62 -20.76
CA SER A 2 8.75 15.49 -20.68
C SER A 2 8.07 14.27 -20.05
N LEU A 3 8.52 13.06 -20.42
CA LEU A 3 8.01 11.80 -19.87
C LEU A 3 8.08 11.77 -18.33
N LEU A 4 9.10 12.38 -17.74
CA LEU A 4 9.32 12.44 -16.29
C LEU A 4 8.29 13.32 -15.59
N VAL A 5 7.88 14.44 -16.20
CA VAL A 5 6.81 15.28 -15.65
C VAL A 5 5.47 14.53 -15.65
N ARG A 6 5.16 13.81 -16.73
CA ARG A 6 3.94 12.97 -16.80
C ARG A 6 3.96 11.82 -15.79
N LEU A 7 5.10 11.15 -15.62
CA LEU A 7 5.26 10.09 -14.61
C LEU A 7 5.07 10.63 -13.19
N ARG A 8 5.62 11.82 -12.89
CA ARG A 8 5.43 12.47 -11.59
C ARG A 8 3.98 12.85 -11.33
N GLU A 9 3.30 13.39 -12.33
CA GLU A 9 1.88 13.75 -12.23
C GLU A 9 1.02 12.50 -12.01
N LEU A 10 1.24 11.44 -12.79
CA LEU A 10 0.55 10.17 -12.63
C LEU A 10 0.82 9.52 -11.27
N HIS A 11 2.09 9.47 -10.85
CA HIS A 11 2.48 8.97 -9.53
C HIS A 11 1.70 9.69 -8.43
N ARG A 12 1.73 11.03 -8.45
CA ARG A 12 1.07 11.86 -7.45
C ARG A 12 -0.46 11.73 -7.47
N SER A 13 -1.08 11.61 -8.65
CA SER A 13 -2.54 11.55 -8.76
C SER A 13 -3.11 10.20 -8.34
N VAL A 14 -2.41 9.10 -8.65
CA VAL A 14 -2.87 7.73 -8.37
C VAL A 14 -2.42 7.25 -6.98
N ALA A 15 -1.34 7.82 -6.43
CA ALA A 15 -0.81 7.44 -5.12
C ALA A 15 -1.86 7.38 -3.99
N PRO A 16 -2.77 8.35 -3.81
CA PRO A 16 -3.77 8.27 -2.73
C PRO A 16 -4.70 7.06 -2.85
N VAL A 17 -5.08 6.70 -4.09
CA VAL A 17 -5.97 5.55 -4.38
C VAL A 17 -5.26 4.24 -4.08
N VAL A 18 -3.97 4.13 -4.41
CA VAL A 18 -3.16 2.94 -4.16
C VAL A 18 -2.77 2.83 -2.68
N LEU A 19 -2.40 3.94 -2.05
CA LEU A 19 -1.96 3.96 -0.66
C LEU A 19 -3.10 3.68 0.32
N ALA A 20 -4.32 4.16 0.05
CA ALA A 20 -5.45 3.97 0.95
C ALA A 20 -5.68 2.49 1.36
N PRO A 21 -5.85 1.53 0.43
CA PRO A 21 -6.00 0.13 0.79
C PRO A 21 -4.71 -0.47 1.38
N LEU A 22 -3.52 -0.05 0.93
CA LEU A 22 -2.25 -0.49 1.51
C LEU A 22 -2.08 -0.07 2.98
N LEU A 23 -2.54 1.12 3.35
CA LEU A 23 -2.52 1.57 4.74
C LEU A 23 -3.48 0.73 5.58
N VAL A 24 -4.67 0.44 5.07
CA VAL A 24 -5.64 -0.42 5.75
C VAL A 24 -5.02 -1.79 6.03
N THR A 25 -4.40 -2.44 5.04
CA THR A 25 -3.79 -3.76 5.20
C THR A 25 -2.62 -3.73 6.19
N VAL A 26 -1.72 -2.74 6.09
CA VAL A 26 -0.58 -2.64 6.99
C VAL A 26 -1.02 -2.37 8.43
N PHE A 27 -1.92 -1.41 8.65
CA PHE A 27 -2.38 -1.08 9.99
C PHE A 27 -3.14 -2.24 10.63
N SER A 28 -4.08 -2.87 9.91
CA SER A 28 -4.84 -3.99 10.46
C SER A 28 -3.95 -5.19 10.78
N GLY A 29 -2.99 -5.53 9.90
CA GLY A 29 -2.07 -6.65 10.10
C GLY A 29 -1.09 -6.42 11.27
N VAL A 30 -0.55 -5.20 11.39
CA VAL A 30 0.31 -4.82 12.52
C VAL A 30 -0.48 -4.80 13.82
N SER A 31 -1.66 -4.18 13.84
CA SER A 31 -2.53 -4.17 15.02
C SER A 31 -2.92 -5.59 15.45
N TYR A 32 -3.21 -6.49 14.51
CA TYR A 32 -3.54 -7.88 14.81
C TYR A 32 -2.37 -8.59 15.50
N ARG A 33 -1.15 -8.47 14.96
CA ARG A 33 0.05 -9.07 15.57
C ARG A 33 0.34 -8.49 16.95
N LEU A 34 0.31 -7.17 17.10
CA LEU A 34 0.55 -6.53 18.39
C LEU A 34 -0.48 -6.99 19.44
N ALA A 35 -1.76 -6.98 19.08
CA ALA A 35 -2.83 -7.40 19.99
C ALA A 35 -2.66 -8.85 20.45
N ARG A 36 -2.32 -9.76 19.53
CA ARG A 36 -2.12 -11.19 19.86
C ARG A 36 -0.84 -11.47 20.62
N ASP A 37 0.28 -10.96 20.11
CA ASP A 37 1.61 -11.37 20.55
C ASP A 37 2.08 -10.58 21.77
N TRP A 38 1.69 -9.31 21.90
CA TRP A 38 2.15 -8.44 22.99
C TRP A 38 1.08 -8.24 24.07
N PHE A 39 -0.19 -8.15 23.68
CA PHE A 39 -1.30 -7.90 24.61
C PHE A 39 -2.09 -9.16 24.98
N GLY A 40 -1.76 -10.31 24.41
CA GLY A 40 -2.37 -11.60 24.75
C GLY A 40 -3.84 -11.72 24.34
N ALA A 41 -4.31 -10.90 23.39
CA ALA A 41 -5.69 -10.95 22.91
C ALA A 41 -5.97 -12.30 22.22
N SER A 42 -7.14 -12.86 22.48
CA SER A 42 -7.57 -14.10 21.83
C SER A 42 -7.87 -13.85 20.36
N ARG A 43 -7.76 -14.91 19.53
CA ARG A 43 -8.02 -14.80 18.09
C ARG A 43 -9.41 -14.25 17.79
N GLU A 44 -10.41 -14.65 18.57
CA GLU A 44 -11.80 -14.27 18.40
C GLU A 44 -12.03 -12.77 18.65
N GLN A 45 -11.34 -12.20 19.65
CA GLN A 45 -11.45 -10.76 19.97
C GLN A 45 -10.93 -9.85 18.85
N VAL A 46 -9.93 -10.32 18.09
CA VAL A 46 -9.22 -9.50 17.10
C VAL A 46 -9.40 -10.00 15.67
N HIS A 47 -10.24 -11.01 15.45
CA HIS A 47 -10.46 -11.60 14.12
C HIS A 47 -10.98 -10.58 13.11
N TRP A 48 -11.78 -9.60 13.56
CA TRP A 48 -12.27 -8.52 12.72
C TRP A 48 -11.16 -7.70 12.05
N LEU A 49 -9.95 -7.63 12.64
CA LEU A 49 -8.80 -7.02 12.00
C LEU A 49 -8.36 -7.79 10.75
N MET A 50 -8.49 -9.12 10.76
CA MET A 50 -8.19 -9.94 9.57
C MET A 50 -9.27 -9.77 8.49
N VAL A 51 -10.55 -9.68 8.88
CA VAL A 51 -11.65 -9.36 7.94
C VAL A 51 -11.36 -8.04 7.20
N VAL A 52 -10.85 -7.04 7.91
CA VAL A 52 -10.42 -5.75 7.33
C VAL A 52 -9.11 -5.87 6.53
N HIS A 53 -8.15 -6.65 7.02
CA HIS A 53 -6.84 -6.88 6.37
C HIS A 53 -6.96 -7.54 5.01
N GLU A 54 -7.74 -8.59 4.93
CA GLU A 54 -7.89 -9.40 3.71
C GLU A 54 -8.95 -8.77 2.79
N GLY A 55 -9.84 -7.95 3.34
CA GLY A 55 -10.94 -7.37 2.58
C GLY A 55 -12.08 -8.37 2.37
N GLU A 56 -12.22 -9.36 3.24
CA GLU A 56 -13.27 -10.40 3.17
C GLU A 56 -14.69 -9.79 3.07
N TRP A 57 -14.89 -8.59 3.61
CA TRP A 57 -16.15 -7.84 3.52
C TRP A 57 -16.57 -7.48 2.08
N LEU A 58 -15.65 -7.54 1.11
CA LEU A 58 -15.92 -7.35 -0.32
C LEU A 58 -16.49 -8.61 -0.99
N GLY A 59 -16.48 -9.75 -0.29
CA GLY A 59 -16.90 -11.04 -0.81
C GLY A 59 -15.82 -11.76 -1.62
N SER A 60 -16.02 -13.06 -1.80
CA SER A 60 -15.01 -14.00 -2.33
C SER A 60 -14.52 -13.73 -3.75
N THR A 61 -15.25 -12.93 -4.54
CA THR A 61 -14.85 -12.57 -5.91
C THR A 61 -13.97 -11.32 -5.94
N LEU A 62 -14.27 -10.33 -5.10
CA LEU A 62 -13.58 -9.03 -5.13
C LEU A 62 -12.35 -9.01 -4.23
N GLU A 63 -12.35 -9.79 -3.15
CA GLU A 63 -11.20 -9.96 -2.25
C GLU A 63 -9.88 -10.27 -3.00
N PRO A 64 -9.78 -11.33 -3.83
CA PRO A 64 -8.53 -11.62 -4.54
C PRO A 64 -8.15 -10.55 -5.56
N VAL A 65 -9.14 -9.84 -6.14
CA VAL A 65 -8.89 -8.74 -7.08
C VAL A 65 -8.24 -7.56 -6.34
N VAL A 66 -8.77 -7.18 -5.18
CA VAL A 66 -8.19 -6.09 -4.37
C VAL A 66 -6.80 -6.45 -3.86
N VAL A 67 -6.58 -7.69 -3.43
CA VAL A 67 -5.24 -8.17 -3.03
C VAL A 67 -4.25 -8.07 -4.20
N LEU A 68 -4.65 -8.49 -5.41
CA LEU A 68 -3.81 -8.37 -6.60
C LEU A 68 -3.52 -6.91 -6.96
N LEU A 69 -4.53 -6.04 -6.91
CA LEU A 69 -4.37 -4.61 -7.16
C LEU A 69 -3.46 -3.93 -6.14
N ASN A 70 -3.54 -4.33 -4.86
CA ASN A 70 -2.63 -3.87 -3.82
C ASN A 70 -1.18 -4.27 -4.12
N ALA A 71 -0.94 -5.52 -4.53
CA ALA A 71 0.40 -6.00 -4.88
C ALA A 71 0.99 -5.23 -6.08
N ILE A 72 0.21 -5.09 -7.15
CA ILE A 72 0.63 -4.35 -8.36
C ILE A 72 0.84 -2.86 -8.03
N GLY A 73 -0.09 -2.26 -7.30
CA GLY A 73 -0.04 -0.87 -6.88
C GLY A 73 1.19 -0.56 -6.04
N LEU A 74 1.53 -1.43 -5.07
CA LEU A 74 2.73 -1.30 -4.26
C LEU A 74 4.00 -1.35 -5.13
N LEU A 75 4.12 -2.34 -6.03
CA LEU A 75 5.27 -2.44 -6.92
C LEU A 75 5.40 -1.20 -7.80
N TRP A 76 4.29 -0.73 -8.37
CA TRP A 76 4.26 0.48 -9.18
C TRP A 76 4.69 1.71 -8.37
N MET A 77 4.18 1.89 -7.15
CA MET A 77 4.57 2.99 -6.25
C MET A 77 6.06 2.96 -5.92
N LEU A 78 6.62 1.79 -5.64
CA LEU A 78 8.05 1.64 -5.35
C LEU A 78 8.91 1.96 -6.56
N ILE A 79 8.62 1.37 -7.72
CA ILE A 79 9.40 1.57 -8.95
C ILE A 79 9.37 3.04 -9.36
N THR A 80 8.18 3.64 -9.42
CA THR A 80 8.03 5.05 -9.86
C THR A 80 8.57 6.03 -8.82
N GLY A 81 8.34 5.78 -7.53
CA GLY A 81 8.88 6.60 -6.44
C GLY A 81 10.40 6.60 -6.39
N ILE A 82 11.03 5.42 -6.48
CA ILE A 82 12.50 5.29 -6.54
C ILE A 82 13.04 6.00 -7.79
N GLY A 83 12.42 5.81 -8.96
CA GLY A 83 12.84 6.48 -10.18
C GLY A 83 12.81 8.00 -10.08
N LEU A 84 11.75 8.58 -9.50
CA LEU A 84 11.62 10.01 -9.25
C LEU A 84 12.66 10.52 -8.25
N LEU A 85 12.92 9.77 -7.18
CA LEU A 85 13.97 10.08 -6.22
C LEU A 85 15.34 10.08 -6.89
N MET A 86 15.74 9.01 -7.57
CA MET A 86 17.03 8.93 -8.26
C MET A 86 17.25 10.09 -9.23
N GLU A 87 16.22 10.51 -9.96
CA GLU A 87 16.29 11.65 -10.86
C GLU A 87 16.51 12.98 -10.11
N GLN A 88 15.79 13.19 -9.00
CA GLN A 88 15.99 14.36 -8.13
C GLN A 88 17.40 14.40 -7.56
N TRP A 89 17.92 13.27 -7.11
CA TRP A 89 19.30 13.14 -6.62
C TRP A 89 20.32 13.46 -7.72
N ARG A 90 20.15 12.91 -8.93
CA ARG A 90 21.03 13.20 -10.07
C ARG A 90 21.07 14.69 -10.40
N ARG A 91 19.91 15.36 -10.42
CA ARG A 91 19.81 16.81 -10.65
C ARG A 91 20.56 17.61 -9.59
N LYS A 92 20.45 17.23 -8.32
CA LYS A 92 21.11 17.91 -7.20
C LYS A 92 22.63 17.75 -7.20
N VAL A 93 23.15 16.62 -7.69
CA VAL A 93 24.60 16.34 -7.76
C VAL A 93 25.26 17.06 -8.94
N HIS A 94 24.52 17.35 -10.02
CA HIS A 94 25.04 18.01 -11.23
C HIS A 94 24.64 19.49 -11.34
N SER A 95 24.09 20.09 -10.28
CA SER A 95 23.80 21.54 -10.19
C SER A 95 24.82 22.22 -9.29
#